data_AF-A0A151GIK6-F1
#
_entry.id   AF-A0A151GIK6-F1
#
_cell.length_a   1.000
_cell.length_b   1.000
_cell.length_c   1.000
_cell.angle_alpha   90.00
_cell.angle_beta   90.00
_cell.angle_gamma   90.00
#
_symmetry.space_group_name_H-M   'P 1'
#
loop_
_entity.id
_entity.type
_entity.pdbx_description
1 polymer ?
#
loop_
_entity_poly.entity_id
_entity_poly.type
_entity_poly.pdbx_seq_one_letter_code
_entity_poly.pdbx_strand_id
1 'polypeptide(L)'
;MPKAASGKRGGKEIKRRSKKDPNAPKRGLSAYMFFANEQRENVREENPGISFGQVGKLLGERWKALNDKQRTPYEAKAAADKKRYEDEKQAYNAEESS
;
A
#
# COMPACT_ATOMS: atom_id res chain seq x y z
N MET A 1 26.16 -0.48 -15.22
CA MET A 1 26.14 0.40 -14.03
C MET A 1 25.11 -0.15 -13.04
N PRO A 2 25.51 -0.77 -11.92
CA PRO A 2 24.59 -1.32 -10.94
C PRO A 2 24.10 -0.19 -10.02
N LYS A 3 22.79 0.07 -9.95
CA LYS A 3 22.26 0.98 -8.91
C LYS A 3 22.21 0.22 -7.58
N ALA A 4 23.06 0.69 -6.66
CA ALA A 4 23.26 0.20 -5.33
C ALA A 4 22.04 0.33 -4.41
N ALA A 5 22.07 -0.53 -3.39
CA ALA A 5 21.23 -0.65 -2.21
C ALA A 5 20.89 0.67 -1.50
N SER A 6 19.71 0.73 -0.86
CA SER A 6 19.58 0.92 0.61
C SER A 6 18.12 0.95 1.04
N GLY A 7 17.78 0.23 2.10
CA GLY A 7 16.44 0.20 2.69
C GLY A 7 16.42 -0.57 4.01
N LYS A 8 17.33 -0.19 4.90
CA LYS A 8 17.45 -0.52 6.34
C LYS A 8 16.26 -1.28 6.93
N ARG A 9 16.50 -2.55 7.31
CA ARG A 9 15.72 -3.32 8.29
C ARG A 9 15.84 -2.63 9.66
N GLY A 10 15.13 -1.51 9.83
CA GLY A 10 14.95 -0.87 11.12
C GLY A 10 13.70 -1.47 11.76
N GLY A 11 13.88 -2.19 12.86
CA GLY A 11 12.78 -2.57 13.75
C GLY A 11 12.09 -1.29 14.24
N LYS A 12 11.04 -0.86 13.54
CA LYS A 12 10.06 0.05 14.11
C LYS A 12 9.12 -0.82 14.90
N GLU A 13 9.33 -0.80 16.22
CA GLU A 13 8.31 -0.93 17.26
C GLU A 13 6.91 -0.97 16.63
N ILE A 14 6.23 -2.10 16.74
CA ILE A 14 4.82 -2.23 16.41
C ILE A 14 4.09 -1.35 17.43
N LYS A 15 4.09 -0.04 17.18
CA LYS A 15 3.24 0.92 17.85
C LYS A 15 1.85 0.44 17.49
N ARG A 16 1.25 -0.32 18.41
CA ARG A 16 -0.12 -0.82 18.36
C ARG A 16 -0.92 0.34 17.79
N ARG A 17 -1.40 0.20 16.55
CA ARG A 17 -2.14 1.27 15.89
C ARG A 17 -3.29 1.57 16.84
N SER A 18 -3.21 2.70 17.54
CA SER A 18 -4.34 3.25 18.29
C SER A 18 -5.54 3.14 17.36
N LYS A 19 -6.65 2.65 17.91
CA LYS A 19 -7.95 2.56 17.25
C LYS A 19 -8.07 3.77 16.33
N LYS A 20 -7.93 3.51 15.04
CA LYS A 20 -8.02 4.58 14.05
C LYS A 20 -9.41 5.15 14.22
N ASP A 21 -9.51 6.43 14.55
CA ASP A 21 -10.78 7.07 14.83
C ASP A 21 -11.79 6.69 13.74
N PRO A 22 -13.00 6.27 14.12
CA PRO A 22 -14.00 5.79 13.15
C PRO A 22 -14.39 6.88 12.12
N ASN A 23 -14.16 8.15 12.45
CA ASN A 23 -14.37 9.29 11.55
C ASN A 23 -13.15 9.61 10.67
N ALA A 24 -11.98 9.02 10.92
CA ALA A 24 -10.81 9.29 10.10
C ALA A 24 -11.01 8.73 8.69
N PRO A 25 -10.75 9.52 7.64
CA PRO A 25 -10.94 9.08 6.28
C PRO A 25 -10.10 7.85 6.01
N LYS A 26 -10.68 6.91 5.26
CA LYS A 26 -10.02 5.65 4.98
C LYS A 26 -8.88 5.91 4.02
N ARG A 27 -7.66 5.59 4.45
CA ARG A 27 -6.42 5.75 3.68
C ARG A 27 -6.59 5.33 2.23
N GLY A 28 -6.33 6.28 1.32
CA GLY A 28 -6.31 6.02 -0.10
C GLY A 28 -5.34 4.89 -0.44
N LEU A 29 -5.74 4.04 -1.38
CA LEU A 29 -4.97 2.90 -1.84
C LEU A 29 -3.89 3.39 -2.82
N SER A 30 -2.63 3.09 -2.51
CA SER A 30 -1.53 3.33 -3.43
C SER A 30 -1.56 2.33 -4.60
N ALA A 31 -0.79 2.59 -5.67
CA ALA A 31 -0.71 1.75 -6.86
C ALA A 31 -0.30 0.33 -6.49
N TYR A 32 0.68 0.23 -5.60
CA TYR A 32 1.10 -1.02 -5.00
C TYR A 32 -0.04 -1.70 -4.21
N MET A 33 -0.91 -0.95 -3.53
CA MET A 33 -2.03 -1.57 -2.79
C MET A 33 -3.14 -2.07 -3.71
N PHE A 34 -3.42 -1.42 -4.84
CA PHE A 34 -4.33 -1.95 -5.85
C PHE A 34 -3.78 -3.26 -6.41
N PHE A 35 -2.53 -3.25 -6.87
CA PHE A 35 -1.85 -4.45 -7.35
C PHE A 35 -1.78 -5.54 -6.27
N ALA A 36 -1.39 -5.18 -5.06
CA ALA A 36 -1.24 -6.11 -3.96
C ALA A 36 -2.57 -6.69 -3.50
N ASN A 37 -3.71 -5.99 -3.56
CA ASN A 37 -5.01 -6.59 -3.23
C ASN A 37 -5.41 -7.64 -4.25
N GLU A 38 -5.32 -7.31 -5.54
CA GLU A 38 -5.71 -8.20 -6.64
C GLU A 38 -4.79 -9.43 -6.71
N GLN A 39 -3.48 -9.20 -6.62
CA GLN A 39 -2.51 -10.28 -6.62
C GLN A 39 -2.42 -11.02 -5.29
N ARG A 40 -2.79 -10.42 -4.15
CA ARG A 40 -2.87 -11.14 -2.88
C ARG A 40 -3.90 -12.25 -2.95
N GLU A 41 -5.05 -11.97 -3.54
CA GLU A 41 -6.09 -12.96 -3.72
C GLU A 41 -5.58 -14.07 -4.64
N ASN A 42 -5.06 -13.70 -5.81
CA ASN A 42 -4.48 -14.64 -6.76
C ASN A 42 -3.36 -15.52 -6.15
N VAL A 43 -2.41 -14.91 -5.43
CA VAL A 43 -1.30 -15.64 -4.78
C VAL A 43 -1.80 -16.53 -3.64
N ARG A 44 -2.85 -16.13 -2.91
CA ARG A 44 -3.47 -16.94 -1.86
C ARG A 44 -4.26 -18.12 -2.45
N GLU A 45 -4.88 -17.93 -3.61
CA GLU A 45 -5.57 -18.99 -4.33
C GLU A 45 -4.58 -19.98 -4.96
N GLU A 46 -3.50 -19.49 -5.60
CA GLU A 46 -2.41 -20.34 -6.11
C GLU A 46 -1.67 -21.08 -4.98
N ASN A 47 -1.54 -20.45 -3.81
CA ASN A 47 -0.80 -20.97 -2.67
C ASN A 47 -1.70 -20.99 -1.42
N PRO A 48 -2.62 -21.95 -1.32
CA PRO A 48 -3.43 -22.09 -0.12
C PRO A 48 -2.52 -22.47 1.05
N GLY A 49 -2.40 -21.58 2.04
CA GLY A 49 -1.66 -21.83 3.28
C GLY A 49 -0.37 -21.03 3.48
N ILE A 50 0.04 -20.19 2.51
CA ILE A 50 1.17 -19.28 2.77
C ILE A 50 0.77 -18.10 3.65
N SER A 51 1.67 -17.72 4.56
CA SER A 51 1.43 -16.61 5.49
C SER A 51 1.36 -15.27 4.76
N PHE A 52 0.57 -14.33 5.28
CA PHE A 52 0.47 -12.96 4.75
C PHE A 52 1.85 -12.28 4.59
N GLY A 53 2.82 -12.61 5.44
CA GLY A 53 4.19 -12.12 5.32
C GLY A 53 4.93 -12.64 4.06
N GLN A 54 4.68 -13.90 3.67
CA GLN A 54 5.22 -14.49 2.45
C GLN A 54 4.56 -13.87 1.21
N VAL A 55 3.23 -13.72 1.24
CA VAL A 55 2.45 -13.07 0.18
C VAL A 55 2.96 -11.64 -0.05
N GLY A 56 3.17 -10.86 1.02
CA GLY A 56 3.70 -9.50 0.90
C GLY A 56 5.10 -9.43 0.29
N LYS A 57 5.97 -10.41 0.56
CA LYS A 57 7.29 -10.51 -0.09
C LYS A 57 7.14 -10.78 -1.59
N LEU A 58 6.38 -11.81 -1.96
CA LEU A 58 6.13 -12.19 -3.36
C LEU A 58 5.53 -11.03 -4.15
N LEU A 59 4.55 -10.33 -3.57
CA LEU A 59 3.93 -9.15 -4.16
C LEU A 59 4.92 -8.00 -4.36
N GLY A 60 5.78 -7.75 -3.37
CA GLY A 60 6.81 -6.72 -3.46
C GLY A 60 7.82 -7.01 -4.58
N GLU A 61 8.22 -8.28 -4.75
CA GLU A 61 9.10 -8.70 -5.84
C GLU A 61 8.38 -8.63 -7.19
N ARG A 62 7.15 -9.13 -7.30
CA ARG A 62 6.35 -9.01 -8.53
C ARG A 62 6.15 -7.54 -8.92
N TRP A 63 5.86 -6.65 -7.96
CA TRP A 63 5.71 -5.22 -8.23
C TRP A 63 6.99 -4.55 -8.74
N LYS A 64 8.14 -4.90 -8.16
CA LYS A 64 9.44 -4.44 -8.67
C LYS A 64 9.78 -5.01 -10.05
N ALA A 65 9.34 -6.23 -10.32
CA ALA A 65 9.50 -6.89 -11.61
C ALA A 65 8.52 -6.38 -12.69
N LEU A 66 7.36 -5.82 -12.29
CA LEU A 66 6.45 -5.17 -13.22
C LEU A 66 7.14 -3.98 -13.89
N ASN A 67 6.93 -3.81 -15.18
CA ASN A 67 7.39 -2.63 -15.93
C ASN A 67 6.53 -1.40 -15.63
N ASP A 68 7.10 -0.20 -15.79
CA ASP A 68 6.39 1.06 -15.55
C ASP A 68 5.11 1.17 -16.40
N LYS A 69 5.07 0.57 -17.59
CA LYS A 69 3.85 0.47 -18.42
C LYS A 69 2.71 -0.28 -17.73
N GLN A 70 3.03 -1.35 -16.99
CA GLN A 70 2.02 -2.11 -16.25
C GLN A 70 1.66 -1.41 -14.94
N ARG A 71 2.60 -0.69 -14.32
CA ARG A 71 2.32 0.11 -13.12
C ARG A 71 1.51 1.37 -13.42
N THR A 72 1.72 1.99 -14.59
CA THR A 72 1.04 3.23 -15.03
C THR A 72 -0.46 3.23 -14.81
N PRO A 73 -1.26 2.22 -15.26
CA PRO A 73 -2.69 2.21 -15.00
C PRO A 73 -3.03 2.10 -13.50
N TYR A 74 -2.24 1.36 -12.71
CA TYR A 74 -2.42 1.29 -11.26
C TYR A 74 -2.02 2.59 -10.57
N GLU A 75 -0.96 3.26 -11.04
CA GLU A 75 -0.51 4.55 -10.54
C GLU A 75 -1.52 5.66 -10.86
N ALA A 76 -2.14 5.65 -12.04
CA ALA A 76 -3.22 6.57 -12.36
C ALA A 76 -4.44 6.37 -11.45
N LYS A 77 -4.89 5.11 -11.26
CA LYS A 77 -5.99 4.78 -10.33
C LYS A 77 -5.66 5.21 -8.90
N ALA A 78 -4.44 4.92 -8.46
CA ALA A 78 -3.98 5.28 -7.13
C ALA A 78 -3.78 6.78 -6.93
N ALA A 79 -3.35 7.52 -7.95
CA ALA A 79 -3.22 8.97 -7.88
C ALA A 79 -4.59 9.62 -7.71
N ALA A 80 -5.61 9.14 -8.43
CA ALA A 80 -6.99 9.59 -8.28
C ALA A 80 -7.53 9.30 -6.87
N ASP A 81 -7.35 8.07 -6.38
CA ASP A 81 -7.81 7.67 -5.04
C ASP A 81 -7.03 8.38 -3.91
N LYS A 82 -5.71 8.54 -4.08
CA LYS A 82 -4.86 9.31 -3.18
C LYS A 82 -5.34 10.75 -3.10
N LYS A 83 -5.67 11.38 -4.23
CA LYS A 83 -6.17 12.77 -4.24
C LYS A 83 -7.47 12.90 -3.46
N ARG A 84 -8.41 11.96 -3.65
CA ARG A 84 -9.65 11.90 -2.86
C ARG A 84 -9.36 11.80 -1.37
N TYR A 85 -8.50 10.86 -0.99
CA TYR A 85 -8.12 10.68 0.42
C TYR A 85 -7.40 11.90 1.00
N GLU A 86 -6.52 12.55 0.24
CA GLU A 86 -5.76 13.71 0.71
C GLU A 86 -6.69 14.90 0.97
N ASP A 87 -7.72 15.08 0.13
CA ASP A 87 -8.79 16.05 0.31
C ASP A 87 -9.66 15.75 1.54
N GLU A 88 -10.21 14.53 1.63
CA GLU A 88 -11.00 14.08 2.80
C GLU A 88 -10.17 14.17 4.10
N LYS A 89 -8.88 13.82 4.04
CA LYS A 89 -7.96 13.90 5.18
C LYS A 89 -7.66 15.34 5.57
N GLN A 90 -7.50 16.24 4.61
CA GLN A 90 -7.31 17.66 4.92
C GLN A 90 -8.54 18.23 5.62
N ALA A 91 -9.75 17.92 5.13
CA ALA A 91 -11.00 18.31 5.78
C ALA A 91 -11.09 17.74 7.20
N TYR A 92 -10.85 16.44 7.37
CA TYR A 92 -10.86 15.79 8.68
C TYR A 92 -9.81 16.36 9.65
N ASN A 93 -8.59 16.63 9.18
CA ASN A 93 -7.53 17.20 10.02
C ASN A 93 -7.83 18.66 10.42
N ALA A 94 -8.55 19.40 9.58
CA ALA A 94 -9.02 20.75 9.91
C ALA A 94 -10.16 20.71 10.94
N GLU A 95 -11.09 19.76 10.83
CA GLU A 95 -12.17 19.56 11.80
C GLU A 95 -11.70 18.94 13.13
N GLU A 96 -10.70 18.06 13.13
CA GLU A 96 -10.12 17.47 14.36
C GLU A 96 -9.30 18.50 15.17
N SER A 97 -8.80 19.55 14.51
CA SER A 97 -7.97 20.59 15.13
C SER A 97 -8.77 21.81 15.62
N SER A 98 -10.10 21.81 15.50
CA SER A 98 -10.99 22.91 15.91
C SER A 98 -11.86 22.60 17.11
#